data_AF-A0A1I3D9F3-F1
#
_entry.id   AF-A0A1I3D9F3-F1
#
_cell.length_a   1.000
_cell.length_b   1.000
_cell.length_c   1.000
_cell.angle_alpha   90.00
_cell.angle_beta   90.00
_cell.angle_gamma   90.00
#
_symmetry.space_group_name_H-M   'P 1'
#
loop_
_entity.id
_entity.type
_entity.pdbx_description
1 polymer ?
#
loop_
_entity_poly.entity_id
_entity_poly.type
_entity_poly.pdbx_seq_one_letter_code
_entity_poly.pdbx_strand_id
1 'polypeptide(L)' 'MSFATGTPISDTNPLPIKGFGNLLDSTGAVINPSNYPQNLTYNADGTLATVWFTDGINTWTQTNTWTDANLTKVSNWVRS' A
#
# COMPACT_ATOMS: atom_id res chain seq x y z
N MET A 1 -3.52 -8.30 47.57
CA MET A 1 -3.86 -7.84 46.21
C MET A 1 -2.74 -8.28 45.30
N SER A 2 -2.97 -9.27 44.44
CA SER A 2 -1.99 -9.72 43.44
C SER A 2 -2.36 -9.07 42.12
N PHE A 3 -1.44 -8.30 41.54
CA PHE A 3 -1.56 -7.77 40.19
C PHE A 3 -1.02 -8.82 39.23
N ALA A 4 -1.79 -9.18 38.20
CA ALA A 4 -1.28 -10.00 37.11
C ALA A 4 -0.15 -9.22 36.41
N THR A 5 1.08 -9.70 36.52
CA THR A 5 2.20 -9.16 35.75
C THR A 5 2.06 -9.68 34.32
N GLY A 6 1.50 -8.86 33.44
CA GLY A 6 1.57 -9.13 32.00
C GLY A 6 3.02 -9.30 31.56
N THR A 7 3.24 -10.07 30.49
CA THR A 7 4.58 -10.21 29.91
C THR A 7 5.17 -8.82 29.65
N PRO A 8 6.38 -8.52 30.15
CA PRO A 8 7.02 -7.25 29.88
C PRO A 8 7.17 -7.06 28.38
N ILE A 9 7.02 -5.83 27.93
CA ILE A 9 7.38 -5.46 26.56
C ILE A 9 8.89 -5.64 26.44
N SER A 10 9.34 -6.37 25.42
CA SER A 10 10.74 -6.65 25.12
C SER A 10 10.96 -6.61 23.61
N ASP A 11 12.20 -6.70 23.16
CA ASP A 11 12.49 -6.80 21.72
C ASP A 11 11.90 -8.08 21.08
N THR A 12 11.69 -9.12 21.89
CA THR A 12 11.00 -10.36 21.51
C THR A 12 9.48 -10.32 21.68
N ASN A 13 8.94 -9.27 22.34
CA ASN A 13 7.53 -9.03 22.58
C ASN A 13 7.24 -7.51 22.51
N PRO A 14 7.46 -6.87 21.35
CA PRO A 14 7.26 -5.44 21.22
C PRO A 14 5.76 -5.12 21.33
N LEU A 15 5.43 -3.90 21.75
CA LEU A 15 4.07 -3.39 21.59
C LEU A 15 3.66 -3.57 20.12
N PRO A 16 2.44 -4.04 19.81
CA PRO A 16 1.95 -4.04 18.45
C PRO A 16 1.92 -2.59 17.97
N ILE A 17 2.91 -2.22 17.17
CA ILE A 17 2.95 -0.90 16.53
C ILE A 17 1.81 -0.94 15.53
N LYS A 18 0.68 -0.29 15.84
CA LYS A 18 -0.22 0.17 14.80
C LYS A 18 0.60 1.14 13.96
N GLY A 19 1.16 0.66 12.86
CA GLY A 19 1.83 1.48 11.86
C GLY A 19 0.82 2.46 11.27
N PHE A 20 0.57 3.57 11.94
CA PHE A 20 -0.01 4.73 11.30
C PHE A 20 1.01 5.24 10.27
N GLY A 21 0.72 5.02 8.98
CA GLY A 21 1.46 5.61 7.87
C GLY A 21 2.17 4.64 6.92
N ASN A 22 2.19 3.33 7.19
CA ASN A 22 2.76 2.38 6.24
C ASN A 22 1.73 2.06 5.14
N LEU A 23 2.07 2.35 3.89
CA LEU A 23 1.30 1.91 2.73
C LEU A 23 1.50 0.41 2.55
N LEU A 24 0.42 -0.35 2.45
CA LEU A 24 0.45 -1.80 2.29
C LEU A 24 0.00 -2.20 0.88
N ASP A 25 0.58 -3.26 0.35
CA ASP A 25 0.10 -3.91 -0.87
C ASP A 25 -1.06 -4.89 -0.59
N SER A 26 -1.56 -5.52 -1.66
CA SER A 26 -2.64 -6.50 -1.62
C SER A 26 -2.35 -7.76 -0.79
N THR A 27 -1.09 -7.97 -0.40
CA THR A 27 -0.65 -9.09 0.46
C THR A 27 -0.44 -8.66 1.92
N GLY A 28 -0.59 -7.36 2.21
CA GLY A 28 -0.32 -6.79 3.53
C GLY A 28 1.15 -6.45 3.77
N ALA A 29 2.01 -6.55 2.76
CA ALA A 29 3.40 -6.16 2.86
C ALA A 29 3.56 -4.64 2.77
N VAL A 30 4.46 -4.06 3.56
CA VAL A 30 4.77 -2.64 3.51
C VAL A 30 5.47 -2.32 2.18
N ILE A 31 5.00 -1.29 1.50
CA ILE A 31 5.57 -0.79 0.24
C ILE A 31 5.86 0.70 0.35
N ASN A 32 6.84 1.17 -0.42
CA ASN A 32 7.12 2.60 -0.59
C ASN A 32 7.29 2.93 -2.09
N PRO A 33 6.17 3.20 -2.79
CA PRO A 33 6.17 3.51 -4.22
C PRO A 33 7.06 4.71 -4.57
N SER A 34 7.20 5.68 -3.66
CA SER A 34 7.97 6.90 -3.90
C SER A 34 9.48 6.68 -4.06
N ASN A 35 9.98 5.50 -3.70
CA ASN A 35 11.39 5.14 -3.90
C ASN A 35 11.69 4.64 -5.32
N TYR A 36 10.67 4.44 -6.15
CA TYR A 36 10.81 3.85 -7.48
C TYR A 36 10.24 4.77 -8.56
N PRO A 37 10.79 4.75 -9.78
CA PRO A 37 10.17 5.41 -10.92
C PRO A 37 8.74 4.88 -11.14
N GLN A 38 7.79 5.81 -11.22
CA GLN A 38 6.39 5.49 -11.48
C GLN A 38 6.13 5.55 -12.98
N ASN A 39 5.42 4.54 -13.47
CA ASN A 39 4.96 4.48 -14.84
C ASN A 39 3.45 4.68 -14.88
N LEU A 40 2.96 5.44 -15.85
CA LEU A 40 1.57 5.85 -15.94
C LEU A 40 1.02 5.44 -17.30
N THR A 41 -0.20 4.90 -17.31
CA THR A 41 -0.97 4.66 -18.53
C THR A 41 -2.26 5.45 -18.48
N TYR A 42 -2.79 5.82 -19.65
CA TYR A 42 -3.96 6.68 -19.78
C TYR A 42 -5.05 6.00 -20.58
N ASN A 43 -6.30 6.30 -20.24
CA ASN A 43 -7.47 5.93 -21.02
C ASN A 43 -7.50 6.73 -22.33
N ALA A 44 -8.36 6.35 -23.26
CA ALA A 44 -8.49 7.03 -24.55
C ALA A 44 -8.93 8.50 -24.43
N ASP A 45 -9.63 8.85 -23.34
CA ASP A 45 -10.06 10.21 -23.00
C ASP A 45 -8.96 11.04 -22.30
N GLY A 46 -7.77 10.47 -22.11
CA GLY A 46 -6.63 11.12 -21.45
C GLY A 46 -6.66 11.07 -19.92
N THR A 47 -7.66 10.45 -19.30
CA THR A 47 -7.68 10.24 -17.84
C THR A 47 -6.67 9.17 -17.43
N LEU A 48 -6.12 9.30 -16.22
CA LEU A 48 -5.14 8.34 -15.70
C LEU A 48 -5.80 6.97 -15.46
N ALA A 49 -5.30 5.92 -16.11
CA ALA A 49 -5.85 4.57 -16.01
C ALA A 49 -5.12 3.73 -14.95
N THR A 50 -3.79 3.62 -15.06
CA THR A 50 -2.99 2.86 -14.09
C THR A 50 -1.71 3.59 -13.72
N VAL A 51 -1.27 3.37 -12.48
CA VAL A 51 0.08 3.69 -12.02
C VAL A 51 0.76 2.40 -11.61
N TRP A 52 2.01 2.17 -12.04
CA TRP A 52 2.76 0.99 -11.65
C TRP A 52 4.24 1.27 -11.45
N PHE A 53 4.86 0.50 -10.55
CA PHE A 53 6.30 0.51 -10.32
C PHE A 53 6.81 -0.91 -10.06
N THR A 54 8.12 -1.10 -10.18
CA THR A 54 8.79 -2.38 -9.92
C THR A 54 10.06 -2.14 -9.11
N ASP A 55 10.39 -3.09 -8.25
CA ASP A 55 11.68 -3.16 -7.54
C ASP A 55 12.71 -4.05 -8.27
N GLY A 56 12.37 -4.54 -9.47
CA GLY A 56 13.15 -5.51 -10.24
C GLY A 56 12.80 -6.98 -9.97
N ILE A 57 11.98 -7.26 -8.95
CA ILE A 57 11.51 -8.61 -8.60
C ILE A 57 9.99 -8.69 -8.73
N ASN A 58 9.27 -7.72 -8.16
CA ASN A 58 7.83 -7.64 -8.13
C ASN A 58 7.37 -6.39 -8.90
N THR A 59 6.15 -6.43 -9.40
CA THR A 59 5.47 -5.25 -9.93
C THR A 59 4.25 -4.95 -9.08
N TRP A 60 4.07 -3.68 -8.74
CA TRP A 60 2.87 -3.21 -8.06
C TRP A 60 2.08 -2.30 -8.98
N THR A 61 0.80 -2.59 -9.12
CA THR A 61 -0.11 -1.81 -9.97
C THR A 61 -1.27 -1.27 -9.15
N GLN A 62 -1.59 0.00 -9.38
CA GLN A 62 -2.79 0.67 -8.89
C GLN A 62 -3.64 1.12 -10.09
N THR A 63 -4.94 0.88 -10.01
CA THR A 63 -5.91 1.23 -11.07
C THR A 63 -6.85 2.32 -10.60
N ASN A 64 -7.06 3.31 -11.45
CA ASN A 64 -7.98 4.42 -11.25
C ASN A 64 -9.22 4.22 -12.11
N THR A 65 -10.40 4.27 -11.48
CA THR A 65 -11.70 4.14 -12.15
C THR A 65 -12.39 5.49 -12.17
N TRP A 66 -12.90 5.86 -13.34
CA TRP A 66 -13.58 7.12 -13.58
C TRP A 66 -15.04 6.88 -13.99
N THR A 67 -15.93 7.79 -13.62
CA THR A 67 -17.34 7.81 -14.04
C THR A 67 -17.72 9.26 -14.29
N ASP A 68 -18.23 9.56 -15.49
CA ASP A 68 -18.59 10.92 -15.91
C ASP A 68 -17.47 11.94 -15.63
N ALA A 69 -16.24 11.60 -16.04
CA ALA A 69 -15.02 12.39 -15.81
C ALA A 69 -14.62 12.63 -14.33
N ASN A 70 -15.27 11.96 -13.37
CA ASN A 70 -14.91 12.01 -11.95
C ASN A 70 -14.19 10.73 -11.53
N LEU A 71 -13.12 10.86 -10.72
CA LEU A 71 -12.42 9.71 -10.15
C LEU A 71 -13.30 9.09 -9.05
N THR A 72 -13.79 7.87 -9.29
CA THR A 72 -14.72 7.19 -8.38
C THR A 72 -14.06 6.10 -7.55
N LYS A 73 -12.90 5.57 -7.98
CA LYS A 73 -12.18 4.55 -7.24
C LYS A 73 -10.69 4.56 -7.55
N VAL A 74 -9.89 4.33 -6.52
CA VAL A 74 -8.47 4.00 -6.62
C VAL A 74 -8.28 2.63 -5.98
N SER A 75 -7.69 1.68 -6.68
CA SER A 75 -7.45 0.34 -6.11
C SER A 75 -6.34 0.38 -5.05
N ASN A 76 -6.30 -0.66 -4.21
CA ASN A 76 -5.07 -0.96 -3.48
C ASN A 76 -3.95 -1.30 -4.48
N TRP A 77 -2.70 -1.16 -4.06
CA TRP A 77 -1.56 -1.64 -4.82
C TRP A 77 -1.60 -3.17 -4.89
N VAL A 78 -1.68 -3.71 -6.10
CA VAL A 78 -1.71 -5.15 -6.36
C VAL A 78 -0.33 -5.61 -6.75
N ARG A 79 0.22 -6.57 -5.99
CA ARG A 79 1.50 -7.21 -6.28
C ARG A 79 1.34 -8.35 -7.28
N SER A 80 2.20 -8.40 -8.29
CA SER A 80 2.36 -9.51 -9.25
C SER A 80 3.81 -9.93 -9.37
#